data_AF-I0X6D7-F1
#
_entry.id   AF-I0X6D7-F1
#
_cell.length_a   1.000
_cell.length_b   1.000
_cell.length_c   1.000
_cell.angle_alpha   90.00
_cell.angle_beta   90.00
_cell.angle_gamma   90.00
#
_symmetry.space_group_name_H-M   'P 1'
#
loop_
_entity.id
_entity.type
_entity.pdbx_description
1 polymer ?
#
loop_
_entity_poly.entity_id
_entity_poly.type
_entity_poly.pdbx_seq_one_letter_code
_entity_poly.pdbx_strand_id
1 'polypeptide(L)' 'MKKILLFIASFILLFALCIYAFVFIQTRPVNKADDRDVRIEIPSGMSVAQVSNLLKKENLVRNSRLFIFL' A
#
# COMPACT_ATOMS: atom_id res chain seq x y z
N MET A 1 -28.01 5.35 25.72
CA MET A 1 -28.01 5.42 24.24
C MET A 1 -26.97 6.40 23.70
N LYS A 2 -26.99 7.70 24.02
CA LYS A 2 -25.99 8.70 23.53
C LYS A 2 -24.52 8.32 23.82
N LYS A 3 -24.22 7.78 25.00
CA LYS A 3 -22.86 7.30 25.36
C LYS A 3 -22.39 6.11 24.52
N ILE A 4 -23.32 5.20 24.17
CA ILE A 4 -23.02 4.04 23.31
C ILE A 4 -22.79 4.50 21.87
N LEU A 5 -23.61 5.45 21.38
CA LEU A 5 -23.43 6.04 20.05
C LEU A 5 -22.07 6.76 19.94
N LEU A 6 -21.69 7.54 20.95
CA LEU A 6 -20.39 8.21 21.02
C LEU A 6 -19.23 7.20 21.02
N PHE A 7 -19.37 6.09 21.75
CA PHE A 7 -18.37 5.02 21.77
C PHE A 7 -18.22 4.37 20.39
N ILE A 8 -19.32 4.03 19.73
CA ILE A 8 -19.31 3.47 18.37
C ILE A 8 -18.68 4.45 17.38
N ALA A 9 -19.05 5.73 17.44
CA ALA A 9 -18.48 6.76 16.56
C ALA A 9 -16.97 6.92 16.76
N SER A 10 -16.50 6.91 18.01
CA SER A 10 -15.07 6.95 18.34
C SER A 10 -14.32 5.73 17.78
N PHE A 11 -14.91 4.53 17.91
CA PHE A 11 -14.32 3.31 17.37
C PHE A 11 -14.23 3.31 15.85
N ILE A 12 -15.28 3.77 15.15
CA ILE A 12 -15.28 3.92 13.69
C ILE A 12 -14.20 4.92 13.25
N LEU A 13 -14.07 6.05 13.94
CA LEU A 13 -13.06 7.05 13.64
C LEU A 13 -11.65 6.49 13.81
N LEU A 14 -11.39 5.78 14.91
CA LEU A 14 -10.10 5.13 15.15
C LEU A 14 -9.79 4.09 14.06
N PHE A 15 -10.79 3.29 13.70
CA PHE A 15 -10.64 2.29 12.64
C PHE A 15 -10.30 2.93 11.29
N ALA A 16 -10.98 4.03 10.94
CA ALA A 16 -10.68 4.80 9.72
C ALA A 16 -9.25 5.35 9.73
N LEU A 17 -8.78 5.87 10.87
CA LEU A 17 -7.39 6.36 11.02
C LEU A 17 -6.38 5.22 10.85
N CYS A 18 -6.66 4.03 11.38
CA CYS A 18 -5.80 2.86 11.19
C CYS A 18 -5.70 2.45 9.71
N ILE A 19 -6.83 2.43 8.99
CA ILE A 19 -6.85 2.14 7.55
C ILE A 19 -6.04 3.20 6.79
N TYR A 20 -6.27 4.48 7.08
CA TYR A 20 -5.54 5.57 6.45
C TYR A 20 -4.03 5.45 6.68
N ALA A 21 -3.61 5.23 7.93
CA ALA A 21 -2.19 5.07 8.28
C ALA A 21 -1.58 3.85 7.58
N PHE A 22 -2.31 2.73 7.49
CA PHE A 22 -1.87 1.56 6.77
C PHE A 22 -1.64 1.86 5.29
N VAL A 23 -2.61 2.44 4.60
CA VAL A 23 -2.48 2.79 3.17
C VAL A 23 -1.31 3.75 2.96
N PHE A 24 -1.23 4.80 3.79
CA PHE A 24 -0.19 5.82 3.71
C PHE A 24 1.23 5.28 3.91
N ILE A 25 1.41 4.29 4.78
CA ILE A 25 2.72 3.64 4.99
C ILE A 25 3.06 2.74 3.80
N GLN A 26 2.08 2.03 3.25
CA GLN A 26 2.31 1.04 2.21
C GLN A 26 2.51 1.64 0.81
N THR A 27 2.06 2.87 0.57
CA THR A 27 2.30 3.60 -0.70
C THR A 27 3.60 4.40 -0.70
N ARG A 28 4.32 4.46 0.42
CA ARG A 28 5.62 5.14 0.50
C ARG A 28 6.74 4.30 -0.12
N PRO A 29 7.83 4.95 -0.58
CA PRO A 29 9.02 4.23 -1.04
C PRO A 29 9.50 3.23 0.01
N VAL A 30 9.95 2.06 -0.45
CA VAL A 30 10.49 1.01 0.43
C VAL A 30 11.75 1.52 1.13
N ASN A 31 12.62 2.20 0.39
CA ASN A 31 13.75 2.95 0.90
C ASN A 31 13.71 4.37 0.35
N LYS A 32 13.52 5.36 1.23
CA LYS A 32 13.48 6.79 0.82
C LYS A 32 14.85 7.37 0.49
N ALA A 33 15.92 6.71 0.94
CA ALA A 33 17.29 7.15 0.69
C ALA A 33 17.91 6.46 -0.52
N ASP A 34 17.20 5.53 -1.16
CA ASP A 34 17.65 4.87 -2.38
C ASP A 34 17.13 5.66 -3.59
N ASP A 35 18.03 6.39 -4.24
CA ASP A 35 17.79 7.22 -5.41
C ASP A 35 18.38 6.60 -6.69
N ARG A 36 18.79 5.34 -6.63
CA ARG A 36 19.37 4.64 -7.78
C ARG A 36 18.31 4.33 -8.82
N ASP A 37 18.67 4.53 -10.07
CA ASP A 37 17.86 4.08 -11.19
C ASP A 37 17.92 2.54 -11.31
N VAL A 38 16.77 1.89 -11.26
CA VAL A 38 16.65 0.44 -11.41
C VAL A 38 15.96 0.12 -12.74
N ARG A 39 16.69 -0.56 -13.63
CA ARG A 39 16.13 -1.07 -14.88
C ARG A 39 15.58 -2.48 -14.64
N ILE A 40 14.31 -2.67 -14.94
CA ILE A 40 13.64 -3.97 -14.92
C ILE A 40 13.15 -4.33 -16.31
N GLU A 41 13.18 -5.63 -16.61
CA GLU A 41 12.60 -6.16 -17.84
C GLU A 41 11.23 -6.74 -17.53
N ILE A 42 10.23 -6.33 -18.32
CA ILE A 42 8.88 -6.88 -18.25
C ILE A 42 8.64 -7.74 -19.50
N PRO A 43 8.68 -9.08 -19.37
CA PRO A 43 8.36 -9.97 -20.48
C PRO A 43 6.96 -9.71 -21.05
N SER A 44 6.84 -9.84 -22.37
CA SER A 44 5.53 -9.76 -23.03
C SER A 44 4.60 -10.87 -22.55
N GLY A 45 3.32 -10.52 -22.36
CA GLY A 45 2.30 -11.45 -21.86
C GLY A 45 2.20 -11.53 -20.33
N MET A 46 3.06 -10.80 -19.60
CA MET A 46 2.93 -10.67 -18.15
C MET A 46 1.70 -9.83 -17.77
N SER A 47 0.87 -10.36 -16.88
CA SER A 47 -0.29 -9.61 -16.35
C SER A 47 0.15 -8.54 -15.36
N VAL A 48 -0.69 -7.52 -15.16
CA VAL A 48 -0.45 -6.43 -14.20
C VAL A 48 -0.18 -6.96 -12.79
N ALA A 49 -0.86 -8.04 -12.38
CA ALA A 49 -0.63 -8.68 -11.09
C ALA A 49 0.73 -9.39 -10.99
N GLN A 50 1.23 -9.95 -12.09
CA GLN A 50 2.56 -10.54 -12.14
C GLN A 50 3.65 -9.45 -12.10
N VAL A 51 3.44 -8.34 -12.82
CA VAL A 51 4.33 -7.18 -12.78
C VAL A 51 4.41 -6.59 -11.37
N SER A 52 3.28 -6.37 -10.69
CA SER A 52 3.30 -5.79 -9.34
C SER A 52 3.96 -6.71 -8.31
N ASN A 53 3.83 -8.03 -8.47
CA ASN A 53 4.53 -9.00 -7.64
C ASN A 53 6.04 -9.02 -7.92
N LEU A 54 6.46 -8.88 -9.19
CA LEU A 54 7.86 -8.71 -9.56
C LEU A 54 8.46 -7.46 -8.90
N LEU A 55 7.79 -6.32 -9.04
CA LEU A 55 8.21 -5.06 -8.40
C LEU A 55 8.34 -5.19 -6.88
N LYS A 56 7.43 -5.92 -6.24
CA LYS A 56 7.50 -6.18 -4.79
C LYS A 56 8.68 -7.08 -4.43
N LYS A 57 8.94 -8.12 -5.23
CA LYS A 57 10.07 -9.05 -5.04
C LYS A 57 11.40 -8.33 -5.15
N GLU A 58 11.52 -7.40 -6.10
CA GLU A 58 12.70 -6.55 -6.28
C GLU A 58 12.78 -5.40 -5.26
N ASN A 59 11.90 -5.37 -4.25
CA ASN A 59 11.81 -4.33 -3.21
C ASN A 59 11.61 -2.90 -3.75
N LEU A 60 11.06 -2.78 -4.96
CA LEU A 60 10.73 -1.48 -5.57
C LEU A 60 9.39 -0.93 -5.08
N VAL A 61 8.45 -1.82 -4.74
CA VAL A 61 7.16 -1.45 -4.12
C VAL A 61 6.91 -2.26 -2.85
N ARG A 62 6.25 -1.63 -1.87
CA ARG A 62 5.98 -2.27 -0.56
C ARG A 62 4.83 -3.26 -0.63
N ASN A 63 3.80 -2.93 -1.42
CA ASN A 63 2.57 -3.71 -1.52
C ASN A 63 2.10 -3.82 -2.97
N SER A 64 2.10 -5.05 -3.50
CA SER A 64 1.72 -5.32 -4.88
C SER A 64 0.24 -5.06 -5.17
N ARG A 65 -0.66 -5.25 -4.20
CA ARG A 65 -2.10 -5.01 -4.41
C ARG A 65 -2.42 -3.52 -4.42
N LEU A 66 -1.83 -2.76 -3.50
CA LEU A 66 -2.03 -1.31 -3.47
C LEU A 66 -1.41 -0.65 -4.70
N PHE A 67 -0.27 -1.13 -5.20
CA PHE A 67 0.31 -0.66 -6.46
C PHE A 67 -0.60 -0.88 -7.68
N ILE A 68 -1.39 -1.97 -7.71
CA ILE A 68 -2.35 -2.19 -8.80
C ILE A 68 -3.53 -1.21 -8.70
N PHE A 69 -3.93 -0.86 -7.47
CA PHE A 69 -5.20 -0.18 -7.21
C PHE A 69 -5.07 1.35 -7.06
N LEU A 70 -3.93 1.85 -6.59
CA LEU A 70 -3.63 3.26 -6.31
C LEU A 70 -2.50 3.76 -7.21
#